data_AF-A0A7V5PB23-F1
#
_entry.id   AF-A0A7V5PB23-F1
#
_cell.length_a   1.000
_cell.length_b   1.000
_cell.length_c   1.000
_cell.angle_alpha   90.00
_cell.angle_beta   90.00
_cell.angle_gamma   90.00
#
_symmetry.space_group_name_H-M   'P 1'
#
loop_
_entity.id
_entity.type
_entity.pdbx_description
1 polymer ?
#
loop_
_entity_poly.entity_id
_entity_poly.type
_entity_poly.pdbx_seq_one_letter_code
_entity_poly.pdbx_strand_id
1 'polypeptide(L)'
;MTGKVDIVPFAAKAIADEAGEYSLWWEDPRDIERVEVTFVAELRQEQLPALFYWQRTWPGIHVPANQVVGAGSQGWLPTDDWINGRWQRAAYDCQGNGNHWTYTFADLRQEEIPGFPWPGDAHHPTGLPQLGEQGERIGFRRTLKLRLAGEHMPAIAQIAVYTSSEWRETEVVIEWGGISSHEQVWDGHLEAFNGHVLRVEAERGRVEVDADGMWHVAPGVAPAGVRARIRYAYNADSNSFDQTII
;
A
#
# COMPACT_ATOMS: atom_id res chain seq x y z
N MET A 1 12.17 -8.14 -12.15
CA MET A 1 12.46 -8.66 -10.80
C MET A 1 11.12 -8.81 -10.09
N THR A 2 10.76 -10.00 -9.66
CA THR A 2 9.58 -10.24 -8.81
C THR A 2 10.00 -10.04 -7.36
N GLY A 3 9.53 -8.98 -6.73
CA GLY A 3 9.78 -8.70 -5.32
C GLY A 3 8.49 -8.22 -4.67
N LYS A 4 8.35 -8.46 -3.36
CA LYS A 4 7.25 -7.88 -2.59
C LYS A 4 7.32 -6.35 -2.65
N VAL A 5 6.16 -5.71 -2.69
CA VAL A 5 6.06 -4.24 -2.75
C VAL A 5 6.40 -3.66 -1.39
N ASP A 6 7.47 -2.86 -1.32
CA ASP A 6 7.72 -1.96 -0.19
C ASP A 6 6.94 -0.67 -0.41
N ILE A 7 6.05 -0.34 0.53
CA ILE A 7 5.15 0.81 0.45
C ILE A 7 5.62 2.03 1.26
N VAL A 8 6.77 1.96 1.94
CA VAL A 8 7.33 3.12 2.65
C VAL A 8 7.55 4.32 1.71
N PRO A 9 8.08 4.16 0.48
CA PRO A 9 8.27 5.29 -0.45
C PRO A 9 6.96 6.00 -0.85
N PHE A 10 5.82 5.34 -0.69
CA PHE A 10 4.49 5.89 -1.02
C PHE A 10 3.72 6.37 0.22
N ALA A 11 4.39 6.46 1.38
CA ALA A 11 3.79 7.06 2.56
C ALA A 11 3.63 8.57 2.35
N ALA A 12 2.43 9.08 2.59
CA ALA A 12 2.15 10.52 2.59
C ALA A 12 2.90 11.25 3.71
N LYS A 13 3.12 10.57 4.85
CA LYS A 13 3.87 11.13 6.00
C LYS A 13 4.68 10.05 6.71
N ALA A 14 5.92 10.40 7.06
CA ALA A 14 6.71 9.71 8.06
C ALA A 14 6.96 10.69 9.22
N ILE A 15 6.54 10.30 10.42
CA ILE A 15 6.62 11.13 11.63
C ILE A 15 7.46 10.37 12.64
N ALA A 16 8.62 10.93 12.99
CA ALA A 16 9.40 10.54 14.16
C ALA A 16 9.18 11.63 15.20
N ASP A 17 8.56 11.31 16.33
CA ASP A 17 8.39 12.28 17.41
C ASP A 17 9.52 12.19 18.46
N GLU A 18 9.69 13.27 19.22
CA GLU A 18 10.64 13.29 20.35
C GLU A 18 10.17 12.41 21.53
N ALA A 19 8.92 11.95 21.52
CA ALA A 19 8.28 11.16 22.57
C ALA A 19 8.53 9.65 22.42
N GLY A 20 9.15 9.22 21.32
CA GLY A 20 9.53 7.83 21.09
C GLY A 20 8.56 7.02 20.22
N GLU A 21 7.93 7.65 19.23
CA GLU A 21 7.10 6.98 18.24
C GLU A 21 7.63 7.21 16.82
N TYR A 22 7.52 6.19 15.98
CA TYR A 22 7.73 6.29 14.54
C TYR A 22 6.47 5.84 13.81
N SER A 23 5.84 6.74 13.06
CA SER A 23 4.57 6.49 12.38
C SER A 23 4.65 6.75 10.88
N LEU A 24 4.04 5.87 10.09
CA LEU A 24 3.87 5.96 8.65
C LEU A 24 2.40 6.07 8.30
N TRP A 25 2.06 6.96 7.37
CA TRP A 25 0.67 7.26 6.97
C TRP A 25 0.56 7.18 5.45
N TRP A 26 -0.50 6.54 4.94
CA TRP A 26 -0.80 6.42 3.51
C TRP A 26 -2.16 7.02 3.18
N GLU A 27 -2.36 7.47 1.94
CA GLU A 27 -3.65 8.05 1.48
C GLU A 27 -4.76 7.01 1.37
N ASP A 28 -4.43 5.83 0.86
CA ASP A 28 -5.34 4.68 0.81
C ASP A 28 -4.92 3.59 1.80
N PRO A 29 -5.86 2.78 2.30
CA PRO A 29 -5.54 1.64 3.15
C PRO A 29 -4.56 0.69 2.46
N ARG A 30 -3.69 0.05 3.23
CA ARG A 30 -2.69 -0.89 2.73
C ARG A 30 -2.81 -2.23 3.42
N ASP A 31 -2.68 -3.33 2.68
CA ASP A 31 -2.72 -4.69 3.22
C ASP A 31 -1.31 -5.11 3.66
N ILE A 32 -0.91 -4.68 4.86
CA ILE A 32 0.45 -4.86 5.35
C ILE A 32 0.62 -6.27 5.93
N GLU A 33 1.60 -7.03 5.42
CA GLU A 33 1.95 -8.37 5.90
C GLU A 33 3.14 -8.34 6.87
N ARG A 34 4.08 -7.43 6.63
CA ARG A 34 5.40 -7.48 7.29
C ARG A 34 6.08 -6.12 7.32
N VAL A 35 6.85 -5.90 8.38
CA VAL A 35 7.66 -4.69 8.58
C VAL A 35 9.08 -5.12 8.89
N GLU A 36 10.03 -4.62 8.11
CA GLU A 36 11.46 -4.77 8.41
C GLU A 36 11.99 -3.45 8.95
N VAL A 37 12.78 -3.53 10.02
CA VAL A 37 13.41 -2.37 10.65
C VAL A 37 14.87 -2.67 10.88
N THR A 38 15.73 -1.77 10.40
CA THR A 38 17.13 -1.70 10.79
C THR A 38 17.30 -0.52 11.72
N PHE A 39 17.71 -0.79 12.95
CA PHE A 39 18.03 0.23 13.95
C PHE A 39 19.49 0.68 13.83
N VAL A 40 19.79 1.87 14.34
CA VAL A 40 21.17 2.39 14.40
C VAL A 40 22.00 1.61 15.41
N ALA A 41 21.39 1.19 16.53
CA ALA A 41 22.03 0.40 17.58
C ALA A 41 21.60 -1.07 17.53
N GLU A 42 22.44 -1.96 18.05
CA GLU A 42 22.04 -3.35 18.31
C GLU A 42 21.06 -3.42 19.48
N LEU A 43 20.02 -4.23 19.32
CA LEU A 43 18.95 -4.41 20.30
C LEU A 43 18.76 -5.89 20.60
N ARG A 44 18.33 -6.19 21.82
CA ARG A 44 17.71 -7.47 22.16
C ARG A 44 16.22 -7.41 21.91
N GLN A 45 15.59 -8.58 21.75
CA GLN A 45 14.17 -8.69 21.40
C GLN A 45 13.25 -7.99 22.43
N GLU A 46 13.63 -7.96 23.70
CA GLU A 46 12.83 -7.32 24.77
C GLU A 46 12.90 -5.79 24.72
N GLN A 47 13.86 -5.23 23.98
CA GLN A 47 14.05 -3.78 23.79
C GLN A 47 13.32 -3.25 22.56
N LEU A 48 12.68 -4.13 21.79
CA LEU A 48 12.03 -3.75 20.54
C LEU A 48 10.74 -2.96 20.79
N PRO A 49 10.50 -1.88 20.03
CA PRO A 49 9.22 -1.20 20.09
C PRO A 49 8.11 -2.13 19.59
N ALA A 50 6.91 -1.95 20.15
CA ALA A 50 5.73 -2.69 19.74
C ALA A 50 5.13 -2.11 18.45
N LEU A 51 4.57 -3.00 17.62
CA LEU A 51 3.90 -2.63 16.39
C LEU A 51 2.43 -2.33 16.64
N PHE A 52 1.95 -1.23 16.06
CA PHE A 52 0.57 -0.78 16.09
C PHE A 52 0.09 -0.45 14.68
N TYR A 53 -1.21 -0.60 14.47
CA TYR A 53 -1.89 -0.17 13.24
C TYR A 53 -3.11 0.68 13.58
N TRP A 54 -3.51 1.55 12.65
CA TRP A 54 -4.72 2.35 12.79
C TRP A 54 -5.94 1.53 12.41
N GLN A 55 -6.91 1.46 13.31
CA GLN A 55 -8.08 0.59 13.19
C GLN A 55 -9.36 1.39 13.42
N ARG A 56 -10.36 1.21 12.56
CA ARG A 56 -11.73 1.69 12.78
C ARG A 56 -12.79 0.70 12.29
N THR A 57 -12.91 0.49 10.97
CA THR A 57 -13.95 -0.34 10.35
C THR A 57 -13.43 -1.72 9.95
N TRP A 58 -12.20 -1.82 9.46
CA TRP A 58 -11.54 -3.11 9.26
C TRP A 58 -11.16 -3.71 10.62
N PRO A 59 -11.30 -5.03 10.85
CA PRO A 59 -11.74 -6.10 9.95
C PRO A 59 -13.27 -6.29 9.85
N GLY A 60 -14.06 -5.53 10.62
CA GLY A 60 -15.52 -5.62 10.71
C GLY A 60 -16.29 -5.42 9.42
N ILE A 61 -15.73 -4.64 8.50
CA ILE A 61 -16.24 -4.46 7.15
C ILE A 61 -15.11 -4.92 6.22
N HIS A 62 -15.26 -6.15 5.73
CA HIS A 62 -14.31 -6.77 4.81
C HIS A 62 -15.07 -7.43 3.67
N VAL A 63 -14.57 -7.22 2.46
CA VAL A 63 -15.03 -7.91 1.28
C VAL A 63 -14.02 -9.02 1.00
N PRO A 64 -14.42 -10.31 1.07
CA PRO A 64 -13.62 -11.43 0.61
C PRO A 64 -12.94 -11.17 -0.74
N ALA A 65 -11.73 -11.71 -0.88
CA ALA A 65 -10.95 -11.51 -2.09
C ALA A 65 -11.76 -11.92 -3.33
N ASN A 66 -11.71 -11.08 -4.37
CA ASN A 66 -12.40 -11.29 -5.66
C ASN A 66 -13.93 -11.36 -5.60
N GLN A 67 -14.58 -11.00 -4.48
CA GLN A 67 -16.03 -10.85 -4.44
C GLN A 67 -16.44 -9.52 -5.11
N VAL A 68 -17.49 -9.57 -5.93
CA VAL A 68 -18.02 -8.39 -6.63
C VAL A 68 -18.72 -7.46 -5.64
N VAL A 69 -18.28 -6.19 -5.61
CA VAL A 69 -18.87 -5.10 -4.82
C VAL A 69 -19.46 -4.06 -5.77
N GLY A 70 -20.55 -3.39 -5.37
CA GLY A 70 -21.04 -2.21 -6.07
C GLY A 70 -21.92 -2.46 -7.31
N ALA A 71 -22.38 -3.69 -7.55
CA ALA A 71 -23.32 -4.03 -8.63
C ALA A 71 -24.78 -3.57 -8.36
N GLY A 72 -24.98 -2.45 -7.65
CA GLY A 72 -26.29 -1.89 -7.30
C GLY A 72 -27.03 -2.60 -6.13
N SER A 73 -26.51 -3.72 -5.62
CA SER A 73 -27.07 -4.46 -4.48
C SER A 73 -26.42 -4.15 -3.13
N GLN A 74 -25.25 -3.49 -3.14
CA GLN A 74 -24.47 -3.10 -1.97
C GLN A 74 -24.17 -1.60 -2.10
N GLY A 75 -24.49 -0.80 -1.06
CA GLY A 75 -24.18 0.64 -1.04
C GLY A 75 -22.68 0.93 -0.87
N TRP A 76 -22.33 2.21 -0.69
CA TRP A 76 -20.96 2.62 -0.35
C TRP A 76 -20.52 1.95 0.95
N LEU A 77 -19.48 1.13 0.89
CA LEU A 77 -18.92 0.50 2.09
C LEU A 77 -18.03 1.51 2.84
N PRO A 78 -18.15 1.58 4.18
CA PRO A 78 -17.28 2.42 4.99
C PRO A 78 -15.80 2.09 4.80
N THR A 79 -15.01 3.07 4.39
CA THR A 79 -13.54 2.99 4.36
C THR A 79 -12.98 3.75 5.56
N ASP A 80 -11.85 3.27 6.11
CA ASP A 80 -11.17 3.95 7.20
C ASP A 80 -10.69 5.34 6.80
N ASP A 81 -10.45 6.20 7.80
CA ASP A 81 -9.92 7.55 7.61
C ASP A 81 -8.81 7.85 8.63
N TRP A 82 -8.09 8.96 8.43
CA TRP A 82 -6.95 9.32 9.27
C TRP A 82 -7.28 9.85 10.67
N ILE A 83 -8.53 10.15 11.00
CA ILE A 83 -8.86 10.93 12.21
C ILE A 83 -9.81 10.21 13.16
N ASN A 84 -10.66 9.33 12.64
CA ASN A 84 -11.75 8.73 13.40
C ASN A 84 -11.49 7.26 13.79
N GLY A 85 -10.24 6.83 13.79
CA GLY A 85 -9.82 5.51 14.27
C GLY A 85 -9.08 5.55 15.59
N ARG A 86 -8.42 4.44 15.91
CA ARG A 86 -7.59 4.27 17.10
C ARG A 86 -6.36 3.44 16.78
N TRP A 87 -5.32 3.59 17.59
CA TRP A 87 -4.17 2.70 17.54
C TRP A 87 -4.51 1.36 18.19
N GLN A 88 -4.42 0.29 17.42
CA GLN A 88 -4.54 -1.09 17.89
C GLN A 88 -3.15 -1.72 17.95
N ARG A 89 -2.82 -2.38 19.06
CA ARG A 89 -1.58 -3.16 19.16
C ARG A 89 -1.72 -4.41 18.31
N ALA A 90 -0.74 -4.65 17.46
CA ALA A 90 -0.68 -5.83 16.62
C ALA A 90 -0.19 -7.07 17.40
N ALA A 91 -0.74 -8.22 17.07
CA ALA A 91 -0.09 -9.51 17.29
C ALA A 91 0.88 -9.77 16.13
N TYR A 92 2.11 -10.10 16.46
CA TYR A 92 3.17 -10.34 15.48
C TYR A 92 4.18 -11.35 15.99
N ASP A 93 4.80 -12.06 15.06
CA ASP A 93 6.03 -12.79 15.28
C ASP A 93 7.20 -11.87 14.93
N CYS A 94 8.19 -11.76 15.82
CA CYS A 94 9.38 -10.96 15.59
C CYS A 94 10.62 -11.85 15.52
N GLN A 95 11.39 -11.70 14.45
CA GLN A 95 12.63 -12.44 14.22
C GLN A 95 13.72 -11.48 13.76
N GLY A 96 14.96 -11.75 14.14
CA GLY A 96 16.08 -10.86 13.81
C GLY A 96 17.28 -11.09 14.72
N ASN A 97 18.34 -10.34 14.46
CA ASN A 97 19.51 -10.30 15.32
C ASN A 97 20.22 -8.95 15.19
N GLY A 98 20.92 -8.55 16.26
CA GLY A 98 21.65 -7.29 16.32
C GLY A 98 20.71 -6.12 16.08
N ASN A 99 20.89 -5.42 14.96
CA ASN A 99 20.14 -4.23 14.63
C ASN A 99 19.03 -4.43 13.58
N HIS A 100 18.89 -5.63 12.99
CA HIS A 100 17.89 -5.88 11.95
C HIS A 100 16.80 -6.85 12.44
N TRP A 101 15.55 -6.40 12.36
CA TRP A 101 14.39 -7.07 12.90
C TRP A 101 13.23 -7.06 11.92
N THR A 102 12.55 -8.20 11.80
CA THR A 102 11.36 -8.41 10.98
C THR A 102 10.17 -8.68 11.89
N TYR A 103 9.14 -7.87 11.77
CA TYR A 103 7.83 -8.06 12.37
C TYR A 103 6.89 -8.62 11.31
N THR A 104 6.41 -9.85 11.49
CA THR A 104 5.41 -10.46 10.61
C THR A 104 4.10 -10.52 11.36
N PHE A 105 3.01 -10.02 10.78
CA PHE A 105 1.71 -10.06 11.46
C PHE A 105 1.29 -11.51 11.74
N ALA A 106 0.97 -11.77 12.99
CA ALA A 106 0.41 -13.04 13.41
C ALA A 106 -1.05 -13.11 12.96
N ASP A 107 -1.66 -14.27 13.19
CA ASP A 107 -3.07 -14.46 12.90
C ASP A 107 -3.93 -13.43 13.66
N LEU A 108 -4.81 -12.72 12.95
CA LEU A 108 -5.71 -11.71 13.51
C LEU A 108 -6.50 -12.20 14.73
N ARG A 109 -6.77 -13.51 14.81
CA ARG A 109 -7.48 -14.14 15.94
C ARG A 109 -6.74 -14.06 17.27
N GLN A 110 -5.46 -13.69 17.26
CA GLN A 110 -4.66 -13.49 18.46
C GLN A 110 -4.83 -12.07 19.05
N GLU A 111 -5.57 -11.19 18.37
CA GLU A 111 -5.81 -9.81 18.81
C GLU A 111 -7.22 -9.65 19.38
N GLU A 112 -7.31 -8.94 20.50
CA GLU A 112 -8.59 -8.42 20.99
C GLU A 112 -8.87 -7.07 20.31
N ILE A 113 -9.91 -7.00 19.48
CA ILE A 113 -10.27 -5.79 18.73
C ILE A 113 -11.57 -5.22 19.31
N PRO A 114 -11.53 -4.07 20.00
CA PRO A 114 -12.70 -3.56 20.72
C PRO A 114 -13.92 -3.31 19.80
N GLY A 115 -15.11 -3.77 20.19
CA GLY A 115 -16.31 -3.62 19.35
C GLY A 115 -16.48 -4.68 18.26
N PHE A 116 -15.54 -5.63 18.16
CA PHE A 116 -15.67 -6.85 17.37
C PHE A 116 -15.40 -8.07 18.26
N PRO A 117 -16.35 -8.46 19.13
CA PRO A 117 -16.20 -9.64 19.98
C PRO A 117 -16.00 -10.91 19.12
N TRP A 118 -15.46 -11.97 19.70
CA TRP A 118 -15.25 -13.23 18.99
C TRP A 118 -16.57 -14.02 18.88
N PRO A 119 -16.87 -14.71 17.75
CA PRO A 119 -18.01 -15.62 17.67
C PRO A 119 -17.97 -16.67 18.78
N GLY A 120 -18.89 -16.55 19.75
CA GLY A 120 -18.94 -17.40 20.94
C GLY A 120 -19.27 -16.66 22.24
N ASP A 121 -19.28 -15.32 22.25
CA ASP A 121 -19.91 -14.58 23.33
C ASP A 121 -21.44 -14.57 23.15
N ALA A 122 -22.18 -15.10 24.13
CA ALA A 122 -23.64 -15.27 24.01
C ALA A 122 -24.44 -13.95 23.96
N HIS A 123 -23.76 -12.80 23.96
CA HIS A 123 -24.35 -11.47 24.06
C HIS A 123 -24.09 -10.55 22.86
N HIS A 124 -23.24 -10.92 21.88
CA HIS A 124 -23.07 -10.17 20.64
C HIS A 124 -23.10 -11.07 19.40
N PRO A 125 -24.18 -11.05 18.59
CA PRO A 125 -24.25 -11.81 17.34
C PRO A 125 -23.33 -11.27 16.23
N THR A 126 -22.56 -10.20 16.47
CA THR A 126 -21.63 -9.59 15.53
C THR A 126 -20.21 -9.92 15.93
N GLY A 127 -19.84 -11.18 15.74
CA GLY A 127 -18.44 -11.57 15.73
C GLY A 127 -17.65 -10.78 14.69
N LEU A 128 -16.31 -10.85 14.69
CA LEU A 128 -15.54 -10.61 13.46
C LEU A 128 -16.32 -11.24 12.29
N PRO A 129 -16.55 -10.53 11.17
CA PRO A 129 -17.18 -11.12 10.00
C PRO A 129 -16.53 -12.45 9.71
N GLN A 130 -17.23 -13.32 9.00
CA GLN A 130 -16.75 -14.60 8.49
C GLN A 130 -15.61 -14.43 7.45
N LEU A 131 -14.64 -13.56 7.71
CA LEU A 131 -13.25 -13.60 7.33
C LEU A 131 -12.68 -14.99 7.69
N GLY A 132 -13.05 -15.99 6.88
CA GLY A 132 -12.59 -17.36 7.04
C GLY A 132 -13.68 -18.37 7.43
N GLU A 133 -14.82 -18.44 6.71
CA GLU A 133 -15.73 -19.62 6.79
C GLU A 133 -15.00 -20.97 6.59
N GLN A 134 -13.73 -20.95 6.15
CA GLN A 134 -12.89 -22.13 5.91
C GLN A 134 -11.62 -22.20 6.78
N GLY A 135 -11.51 -21.44 7.87
CA GLY A 135 -10.36 -21.53 8.79
C GLY A 135 -9.05 -20.92 8.28
N GLU A 136 -9.14 -20.03 7.29
CA GLU A 136 -7.99 -19.33 6.70
C GLU A 136 -7.34 -18.35 7.71
N ARG A 137 -6.01 -18.31 7.73
CA ARG A 137 -5.23 -17.43 8.63
C ARG A 137 -5.12 -16.04 8.04
N ILE A 138 -5.40 -15.01 8.84
CA ILE A 138 -5.27 -13.60 8.40
C ILE A 138 -3.96 -13.02 8.93
N GLY A 139 -2.92 -13.13 8.12
CA GLY A 139 -1.56 -12.66 8.41
C GLY A 139 -1.26 -11.25 7.92
N PHE A 140 -2.27 -10.42 7.67
CA PHE A 140 -2.11 -9.02 7.24
C PHE A 140 -3.03 -8.09 8.03
N ARG A 141 -2.74 -6.80 8.02
CA ARG A 141 -3.65 -5.76 8.51
C ARG A 141 -3.91 -4.74 7.41
N ARG A 142 -5.19 -4.49 7.11
CA ARG A 142 -5.60 -3.38 6.25
C ARG A 142 -5.63 -2.10 7.07
N THR A 143 -4.75 -1.15 6.78
CA THR A 143 -4.66 0.09 7.58
C THR A 143 -4.14 1.28 6.78
N LEU A 144 -4.52 2.49 7.20
CA LEU A 144 -3.97 3.76 6.69
C LEU A 144 -2.72 4.22 7.43
N LYS A 145 -2.44 3.66 8.62
CA LYS A 145 -1.27 4.07 9.41
C LYS A 145 -0.66 2.91 10.16
N LEU A 146 0.67 2.95 10.23
CA LEU A 146 1.48 2.02 11.00
C LEU A 146 2.29 2.82 12.01
N ARG A 147 2.52 2.23 13.19
CA ARG A 147 3.34 2.86 14.23
C ARG A 147 4.20 1.84 14.95
N LEU A 148 5.46 2.20 15.20
CA LEU A 148 6.33 1.59 16.19
C LEU A 148 6.36 2.50 17.41
N ALA A 149 6.07 1.94 18.60
CA ALA A 149 6.09 2.70 19.85
C ALA A 149 6.56 1.81 21.01
N GLY A 150 7.32 2.41 21.94
CA GLY A 150 7.82 1.76 23.15
C GLY A 150 8.23 2.80 24.18
N GLU A 151 8.61 2.35 25.39
CA GLU A 151 9.05 3.26 26.45
C GLU A 151 10.30 4.07 26.06
N HIS A 152 11.19 3.45 25.28
CA HIS A 152 12.36 4.09 24.69
C HIS A 152 12.40 3.71 23.22
N MET A 153 12.41 4.72 22.33
CA MET A 153 12.45 4.48 20.89
C MET A 153 13.89 4.49 20.37
N PRO A 154 14.39 3.36 19.84
CA PRO A 154 15.70 3.34 19.21
C PRO A 154 15.64 4.08 17.87
N ALA A 155 16.73 4.77 17.54
CA ALA A 155 16.85 5.42 16.24
C ALA A 155 16.78 4.39 15.11
N ILE A 156 15.94 4.64 14.12
CA ILE A 156 15.76 3.79 12.94
C ILE A 156 16.71 4.27 11.84
N ALA A 157 17.54 3.36 11.34
CA ALA A 157 18.40 3.59 10.17
C ALA A 157 17.65 3.34 8.86
N GLN A 158 16.80 2.31 8.83
CA GLN A 158 15.98 1.96 7.67
C GLN A 158 14.70 1.25 8.12
N ILE A 159 13.61 1.49 7.39
CA ILE A 159 12.35 0.76 7.54
C ILE A 159 11.83 0.40 6.15
N ALA A 160 11.27 -0.81 6.03
CA ALA A 160 10.53 -1.26 4.85
C ALA A 160 9.22 -1.91 5.32
N VAL A 161 8.13 -1.68 4.58
CA VAL A 161 6.80 -2.15 4.92
C VAL A 161 6.26 -2.88 3.71
N TYR A 162 6.02 -4.17 3.84
CA TYR A 162 5.65 -5.05 2.74
C TYR A 162 4.19 -5.42 2.78
N THR A 163 3.57 -5.39 1.60
CA THR A 163 2.18 -5.83 1.41
C THR A 163 2.11 -7.19 0.72
N SER A 164 0.89 -7.69 0.54
CA SER A 164 0.65 -8.93 -0.22
C SER A 164 0.99 -8.80 -1.71
N SER A 165 1.09 -7.57 -2.21
CA SER A 165 1.34 -7.25 -3.61
C SER A 165 2.77 -7.54 -4.08
N GLU A 166 2.91 -7.77 -5.37
CA GLU A 166 4.19 -8.03 -6.03
C GLU A 166 4.50 -6.97 -7.09
N TRP A 167 5.76 -6.59 -7.21
CA TRP A 167 6.21 -5.78 -8.32
C TRP A 167 6.13 -6.56 -9.62
N ARG A 168 5.38 -6.01 -10.58
CA ARG A 168 5.40 -6.43 -11.98
C ARG A 168 5.79 -5.26 -12.87
N GLU A 169 6.19 -5.58 -14.08
CA GLU A 169 6.53 -4.60 -15.09
C GLU A 169 5.71 -4.86 -16.35
N THR A 170 5.26 -3.79 -16.98
CA THR A 170 4.57 -3.87 -18.28
C THR A 170 4.97 -2.69 -19.14
N GLU A 171 4.65 -2.78 -20.43
CA GLU A 171 4.72 -1.65 -21.35
C GLU A 171 3.30 -1.14 -21.61
N VAL A 172 3.16 0.18 -21.68
CA VAL A 172 1.96 0.85 -22.15
C VAL A 172 2.33 1.71 -23.36
N VAL A 173 1.47 1.73 -24.36
CA VAL A 173 1.62 2.58 -25.54
C VAL A 173 0.49 3.59 -25.52
N ILE A 174 0.85 4.87 -25.56
CA ILE A 174 -0.07 5.99 -25.57
C ILE A 174 0.06 6.64 -26.94
N GLU A 175 -0.98 6.51 -27.75
CA GLU A 175 -1.05 7.16 -29.06
C GLU A 175 -2.06 8.30 -29.04
N TRP A 176 -1.71 9.39 -29.72
CA TRP A 176 -2.55 10.56 -29.93
C TRP A 176 -2.51 10.99 -31.40
N GLY A 177 -3.41 11.89 -31.72
CA GLY A 177 -3.69 12.35 -33.08
C GLY A 177 -5.18 12.31 -33.36
N GLY A 178 -5.60 13.07 -34.37
CA GLY A 178 -7.01 13.17 -34.71
C GLY A 178 -7.25 14.06 -35.92
N ILE A 179 -8.54 14.21 -36.26
CA ILE A 179 -9.00 15.02 -37.39
C ILE A 179 -9.26 16.49 -37.01
N SER A 180 -8.71 16.96 -35.88
CA SER A 180 -8.88 18.34 -35.44
C SER A 180 -8.33 19.31 -36.49
N SER A 181 -9.12 20.33 -36.81
CA SER A 181 -8.72 21.44 -37.68
C SER A 181 -7.89 22.51 -36.95
N HIS A 182 -7.79 22.41 -35.62
CA HIS A 182 -6.95 23.27 -34.79
C HIS A 182 -5.64 22.57 -34.43
N GLU A 183 -4.57 23.36 -34.31
CA GLU A 183 -3.28 22.91 -33.81
C GLU A 183 -3.43 22.35 -32.39
N GLN A 184 -2.82 21.19 -32.15
CA GLN A 184 -2.85 20.50 -30.87
C GLN A 184 -1.43 20.37 -30.35
N VAL A 185 -1.23 20.77 -29.09
CA VAL A 185 0.00 20.54 -28.35
C VAL A 185 -0.16 19.23 -27.60
N TRP A 186 0.75 18.30 -27.85
CA TRP A 186 0.72 16.95 -27.30
C TRP A 186 1.92 16.67 -26.39
N ASP A 187 2.64 17.70 -25.99
CA ASP A 187 3.75 17.62 -25.05
C ASP A 187 3.24 17.17 -23.67
N GLY A 188 4.05 16.42 -22.94
CA GLY A 188 3.63 15.89 -21.65
C GLY A 188 4.66 15.05 -20.93
N HIS A 189 4.23 14.45 -19.82
CA HIS A 189 5.00 13.53 -19.00
C HIS A 189 4.06 12.49 -18.38
N LEU A 190 4.64 11.42 -17.82
CA LEU A 190 3.90 10.41 -17.05
C LEU A 190 4.30 10.46 -15.58
N GLU A 191 3.31 10.25 -14.72
CA GLU A 191 3.49 10.06 -13.29
C GLU A 191 2.94 8.70 -12.89
N ALA A 192 3.39 8.17 -11.77
CA ALA A 192 2.87 6.91 -11.24
C ALA A 192 2.53 7.07 -9.75
N PHE A 193 1.28 6.81 -9.39
CA PHE A 193 0.86 6.68 -8.00
C PHE A 193 1.05 5.22 -7.56
N ASN A 194 1.71 4.99 -6.41
CA ASN A 194 2.09 3.65 -5.92
C ASN A 194 2.81 2.78 -6.96
N GLY A 195 3.70 3.38 -7.75
CA GLY A 195 4.46 2.69 -8.78
C GLY A 195 5.58 3.54 -9.32
N HIS A 196 6.17 3.11 -10.43
CA HIS A 196 7.27 3.83 -11.05
C HIS A 196 7.14 3.81 -12.57
N VAL A 197 7.30 4.98 -13.19
CA VAL A 197 7.64 5.09 -14.61
C VAL A 197 9.14 4.80 -14.71
N LEU A 198 9.50 3.66 -15.31
CA LEU A 198 10.90 3.25 -15.44
C LEU A 198 11.58 3.88 -16.65
N ARG A 199 10.80 4.09 -17.72
CA ARG A 199 11.29 4.64 -18.99
C ARG A 199 10.13 5.17 -19.81
N VAL A 200 10.37 6.25 -20.54
CA VAL A 200 9.51 6.75 -21.62
C VAL A 200 10.36 6.86 -22.88
N GLU A 201 9.83 6.44 -24.02
CA GLU A 201 10.49 6.51 -25.33
C GLU A 201 9.50 6.92 -26.41
N ALA A 202 10.01 7.57 -27.46
CA ALA A 202 9.23 7.82 -28.66
C ALA A 202 8.84 6.49 -29.32
N GLU A 203 7.55 6.32 -29.61
CA GLU A 203 7.02 5.13 -30.29
C GLU A 203 6.71 5.44 -31.75
N ARG A 204 6.05 6.58 -32.00
CA ARG A 204 5.56 6.96 -33.32
C ARG A 204 5.59 8.47 -33.50
N GLY A 205 5.83 8.89 -34.74
CA GLY A 205 5.82 10.31 -35.12
C GLY A 205 7.14 11.01 -34.81
N ARG A 206 7.13 12.35 -34.83
CA ARG A 206 8.27 13.18 -34.44
C ARG A 206 8.10 13.60 -32.99
N VAL A 207 8.50 12.70 -32.10
CA VAL A 207 8.50 12.89 -30.64
C VAL A 207 9.93 12.86 -30.16
N GLU A 208 10.33 13.88 -29.42
CA GLU A 208 11.60 13.92 -28.68
C GLU A 208 11.29 13.65 -27.21
N VAL A 209 12.06 12.78 -26.56
CA VAL A 209 11.89 12.44 -25.14
C VAL A 209 13.16 12.81 -24.39
N ASP A 210 12.99 13.63 -23.37
CA ASP A 210 14.05 14.11 -22.49
C ASP A 210 14.49 13.01 -21.51
N ALA A 211 15.62 13.24 -20.83
CA ALA A 211 16.18 12.27 -19.90
C ALA A 211 15.31 12.02 -18.65
N ASP A 212 14.43 12.97 -18.31
CA ASP A 212 13.45 12.87 -17.22
C ASP A 212 12.12 12.23 -17.67
N GLY A 213 11.99 11.87 -18.94
CA GLY A 213 10.79 11.25 -19.51
C GLY A 213 9.71 12.23 -19.96
N MET A 214 9.96 13.55 -19.92
CA MET A 214 9.12 14.53 -20.60
C MET A 214 9.24 14.36 -22.12
N TRP A 215 8.15 14.52 -22.86
CA TRP A 215 8.18 14.47 -24.32
C TRP A 215 7.65 15.74 -24.97
N HIS A 216 8.20 16.03 -26.14
CA HIS A 216 7.85 17.16 -26.99
C HIS A 216 7.50 16.67 -28.40
N VAL A 217 6.42 17.19 -28.96
CA VAL A 217 5.87 16.77 -30.26
C VAL A 217 6.03 17.89 -31.27
N ALA A 218 6.65 17.59 -32.42
CA ALA A 218 6.80 18.60 -33.45
C ALA A 218 5.43 19.04 -34.03
N PRO A 219 5.27 20.32 -34.42
CA PRO A 219 4.03 20.83 -35.00
C PRO A 219 3.62 20.10 -36.29
N GLY A 220 2.30 19.92 -36.49
CA GLY A 220 1.72 19.39 -37.73
C GLY A 220 1.89 17.87 -37.94
N VAL A 221 2.20 17.13 -36.88
CA VAL A 221 2.48 15.69 -36.95
C VAL A 221 1.19 14.86 -36.87
N ALA A 222 0.97 14.01 -37.90
CA ALA A 222 0.00 12.91 -37.93
C ALA A 222 0.30 11.88 -36.81
N PRO A 223 -0.54 10.86 -36.54
CA PRO A 223 -0.62 10.24 -35.21
C PRO A 223 0.76 9.89 -34.64
N ALA A 224 0.98 10.28 -33.39
CA ALA A 224 2.23 10.16 -32.66
C ALA A 224 1.97 9.44 -31.33
N GLY A 225 3.03 9.03 -30.66
CA GLY A 225 2.88 8.33 -29.41
C GLY A 225 4.19 8.07 -28.69
N VAL A 226 4.05 7.72 -27.42
CA VAL A 226 5.14 7.23 -26.59
C VAL A 226 4.86 5.81 -26.10
N ARG A 227 5.94 5.09 -25.85
CA ARG A 227 5.93 3.83 -25.12
C ARG A 227 6.54 4.07 -23.76
N ALA A 228 5.86 3.63 -22.71
CA ALA A 228 6.37 3.71 -21.36
C ALA A 228 6.51 2.30 -20.77
N ARG A 229 7.64 2.04 -20.13
CA ARG A 229 7.84 0.88 -19.28
C ARG A 229 7.51 1.29 -17.85
N ILE A 230 6.53 0.62 -17.25
CA ILE A 230 6.06 0.92 -15.91
C ILE A 230 6.30 -0.27 -14.99
N ARG A 231 6.65 0.02 -13.73
CA ARG A 231 6.63 -0.95 -12.64
C ARG A 231 5.41 -0.66 -11.77
N TYR A 232 4.56 -1.67 -11.61
CA TYR A 232 3.27 -1.54 -10.94
C TYR A 232 3.11 -2.60 -9.85
N ALA A 233 2.38 -2.23 -8.80
CA ALA A 233 1.96 -3.15 -7.76
C ALA A 233 0.85 -4.03 -8.33
N TYR A 234 1.07 -5.34 -8.32
CA TYR A 234 0.09 -6.33 -8.72
C TYR A 234 -0.43 -7.07 -7.50
N ASN A 235 -1.75 -7.11 -7.37
CA ASN A 235 -2.46 -7.97 -6.42
C ASN A 235 -3.50 -8.82 -7.18
N ALA A 236 -3.61 -10.09 -6.82
CA ALA A 236 -4.64 -10.96 -7.37
C ALA A 236 -6.03 -10.67 -6.78
N ASP A 237 -6.10 -10.05 -5.61
CA ASP A 237 -7.35 -9.55 -5.03
C ASP A 237 -7.72 -8.19 -5.63
N SER A 238 -8.82 -8.17 -6.39
CA SER A 238 -9.37 -6.92 -6.95
C SER A 238 -9.82 -5.91 -5.90
N ASN A 239 -10.03 -6.33 -4.66
CA ASN A 239 -10.46 -5.47 -3.55
C ASN A 239 -9.27 -4.92 -2.73
N SER A 240 -8.03 -5.16 -3.17
CA SER A 240 -6.85 -4.51 -2.63
C SER A 240 -6.71 -3.09 -3.16
N PHE A 241 -6.24 -2.20 -2.27
CA PHE A 241 -5.95 -0.79 -2.57
C PHE A 241 -4.50 -0.56 -3.02
N ASP A 242 -3.69 -1.62 -3.07
CA ASP A 242 -2.33 -1.58 -3.61
C ASP A 242 -2.38 -1.58 -5.15
N GLN A 243 -2.89 -0.48 -5.70
CA GLN A 243 -3.04 -0.29 -7.13
C GLN A 243 -2.11 0.82 -7.61
N THR A 244 -1.51 0.60 -8.77
CA THR A 244 -0.75 1.64 -9.47
C THR A 244 -1.65 2.36 -10.47
N ILE A 245 -1.62 3.69 -10.44
CA ILE A 245 -2.30 4.56 -11.41
C ILE A 245 -1.22 5.29 -12.20
N ILE A 246 -1.39 5.33 -13.53
CA ILE A 246 -0.53 6.03 -14.50
C ILE A 246 -1.34 7.12 -15.17
#